data_AF-A0A7G9B188-F1
#
_entry.id   AF-A0A7G9B188-F1
#
_cell.length_a   1.000
_cell.length_b   1.000
_cell.length_c   1.000
_cell.angle_alpha   90.00
_cell.angle_beta   90.00
_cell.angle_gamma   90.00
#
_symmetry.space_group_name_H-M   'P 1'
#
loop_
_entity.id
_entity.type
_entity.pdbx_description
1 polymer ?
#
loop_
_entity_poly.entity_id
_entity_poly.type
_entity_poly.pdbx_seq_one_letter_code
_entity_poly.pdbx_strand_id
1 'polypeptide(L)'
;MNLKQYAWNIFEIAKANNEDLGVARRMLVNNISQGRAVNSGAGLDYAALKKEWEAMDGEAQKAALEELNKYITDFSTDAPYHSLCKAFEQGDREAFEKVLER
;
A
#
# COMPACT_ATOMS: atom_id res chain seq x y z
N MET A 1 12.30 5.24 -2.34
CA MET A 1 11.25 4.23 -2.53
C MET A 1 9.91 4.93 -2.76
N ASN A 2 9.14 4.53 -3.78
CA ASN A 2 7.78 5.03 -3.99
C ASN A 2 6.77 4.05 -3.37
N LEU A 3 6.18 4.39 -2.23
CA LEU A 3 5.24 3.47 -1.56
C LEU A 3 3.86 3.38 -2.23
N LYS A 4 3.50 4.35 -3.09
CA LYS A 4 2.18 4.42 -3.74
C LYS A 4 1.93 3.25 -4.69
N GLN A 5 2.99 2.69 -5.27
CA GLN A 5 2.91 1.52 -6.16
C GLN A 5 2.38 0.25 -5.46
N TYR A 6 2.37 0.24 -4.13
CA TYR A 6 1.86 -0.88 -3.32
C TYR A 6 0.39 -0.71 -2.92
N ALA A 7 -0.36 0.21 -3.53
CA ALA A 7 -1.78 0.41 -3.23
C ALA A 7 -2.59 -0.89 -3.33
N TRP A 8 -2.38 -1.69 -4.37
CA TRP A 8 -3.01 -3.01 -4.48
C TRP A 8 -2.67 -3.91 -3.28
N ASN A 9 -1.40 -3.96 -2.88
CA ASN A 9 -0.96 -4.80 -1.77
C ASN A 9 -1.55 -4.33 -0.43
N ILE A 10 -1.89 -3.05 -0.29
CA ILE A 10 -2.62 -2.54 0.87
C ILE A 10 -4.03 -3.13 0.90
N PHE A 11 -4.72 -3.26 -0.25
CA PHE A 11 -6.01 -3.94 -0.33
C PHE A 11 -5.88 -5.44 -0.02
N GLU A 12 -4.82 -6.11 -0.49
CA GLU A 12 -4.55 -7.51 -0.15
C GLU A 12 -4.35 -7.71 1.35
N ILE A 13 -3.56 -6.84 1.98
CA ILE A 13 -3.32 -6.86 3.43
C ILE A 13 -4.63 -6.54 4.18
N ALA A 14 -5.39 -5.54 3.75
CA ALA A 14 -6.68 -5.19 4.35
C ALA A 14 -7.64 -6.40 4.35
N LYS A 15 -7.80 -7.04 3.19
CA LYS A 15 -8.65 -8.22 3.01
C LYS A 15 -8.18 -9.41 3.86
N ALA A 16 -6.87 -9.68 3.88
CA ALA A 16 -6.32 -10.82 4.60
C ALA A 16 -6.40 -10.68 6.13
N ASN A 17 -6.40 -9.45 6.65
CA ASN A 17 -6.43 -9.17 8.09
C ASN A 17 -7.80 -8.66 8.57
N ASN A 18 -8.78 -8.48 7.68
CA ASN A 18 -10.09 -7.90 7.98
C ASN A 18 -10.00 -6.50 8.63
N GLU A 19 -9.16 -5.65 8.04
CA GLU A 19 -8.82 -4.31 8.55
C GLU A 19 -9.10 -3.22 7.51
N ASP A 20 -9.22 -1.97 7.95
CA ASP A 20 -9.33 -0.82 7.04
C ASP A 20 -7.99 -0.51 6.32
N LEU A 21 -8.07 0.27 5.23
CA LEU A 21 -6.89 0.63 4.43
C LEU A 21 -5.84 1.44 5.21
N GLY A 22 -6.27 2.24 6.20
CA GLY A 22 -5.37 3.02 7.05
C GLY A 22 -4.54 2.12 7.97
N VAL A 23 -5.15 1.07 8.52
CA VAL A 23 -4.46 0.02 9.29
C VAL A 23 -3.59 -0.83 8.37
N ALA A 24 -4.11 -1.30 7.25
CA ALA A 24 -3.36 -2.11 6.29
C ALA A 24 -2.13 -1.39 5.73
N ARG A 25 -2.19 -0.07 5.55
CA ARG A 25 -1.02 0.75 5.22
C ARG A 25 0.08 0.65 6.27
N ARG A 26 -0.27 0.78 7.55
CA ARG A 26 0.70 0.66 8.66
C ARG A 26 1.28 -0.76 8.72
N MET A 27 0.44 -1.76 8.46
CA MET A 27 0.87 -3.16 8.35
C MET A 27 1.88 -3.37 7.22
N LEU A 28 1.67 -2.77 6.04
CA LEU A 28 2.63 -2.81 4.93
C LEU A 28 3.98 -2.20 5.35
N VAL A 29 3.97 -1.00 5.94
CA VAL A 29 5.19 -0.32 6.41
C VAL A 29 5.90 -1.15 7.48
N ASN A 30 5.16 -1.80 8.38
CA ASN A 30 5.73 -2.71 9.36
C ASN A 30 6.37 -3.94 8.69
N ASN A 31 5.73 -4.54 7.69
CA ASN A 31 6.35 -5.66 6.97
C ASN A 31 7.65 -5.24 6.27
N ILE A 32 7.68 -4.04 5.67
CA ILE A 32 8.88 -3.47 5.05
C ILE A 32 9.99 -3.27 6.09
N SER A 33 9.70 -2.64 7.24
CA SER A 33 10.71 -2.40 8.28
C SER A 33 11.24 -3.70 8.90
N GLN A 34 10.38 -4.71 9.03
CA GLN A 34 10.75 -6.02 9.55
C GLN A 34 11.46 -6.89 8.50
N GLY A 35 11.34 -6.57 7.22
CA GLY A 35 11.91 -7.34 6.12
C GLY A 35 11.27 -8.71 5.91
N ARG A 36 10.04 -8.89 6.41
CA ARG A 36 9.25 -10.12 6.32
C ARG A 36 7.76 -9.83 6.46
N ALA A 37 6.92 -10.75 5.99
CA ALA A 37 5.48 -10.68 6.13
C ALA A 37 5.04 -10.96 7.59
N VAL A 38 5.13 -9.96 8.46
CA VAL A 38 4.59 -10.04 9.85
C VAL A 38 3.06 -10.03 9.82
N ASN A 39 2.50 -9.20 8.93
CA ASN A 39 1.08 -9.19 8.59
C ASN A 39 0.89 -9.88 7.23
N SER A 40 -0.04 -10.82 7.14
CA SER A 40 -0.30 -11.57 5.90
C SER A 40 -1.00 -10.72 4.84
N GLY A 41 -0.99 -11.20 3.60
CA GLY A 41 -1.86 -10.68 2.53
C GLY A 41 -1.13 -10.42 1.22
N ALA A 42 0.09 -9.88 1.27
CA ALA A 42 0.84 -9.51 0.07
C ALA A 42 2.11 -10.35 -0.10
N GLY A 43 2.28 -10.91 -1.31
CA GLY A 43 3.45 -11.71 -1.70
C GLY A 43 4.64 -10.87 -2.17
N LEU A 44 5.05 -9.88 -1.38
CA LEU A 44 6.18 -8.99 -1.72
C LEU A 44 7.51 -9.54 -1.21
N ASP A 45 8.60 -9.23 -1.92
CA ASP A 45 9.96 -9.46 -1.42
C ASP A 45 10.33 -8.42 -0.36
N TYR A 46 9.82 -8.61 0.85
CA TYR A 46 10.08 -7.69 1.96
C TYR A 46 11.56 -7.58 2.33
N ALA A 47 12.39 -8.59 2.03
CA ALA A 47 13.82 -8.51 2.28
C ALA A 47 14.49 -7.50 1.34
N ALA A 48 14.11 -7.47 0.06
CA ALA A 48 14.53 -6.42 -0.87
C ALA A 48 13.99 -5.04 -0.48
N LEU A 49 12.70 -4.96 -0.14
CA LEU A 49 12.06 -3.70 0.27
C LEU A 49 12.68 -3.10 1.52
N LYS A 50 13.08 -3.94 2.49
CA LYS A 50 13.79 -3.49 3.68
C LYS A 50 15.12 -2.83 3.33
N LYS A 51 15.88 -3.41 2.39
CA LYS A 51 17.15 -2.80 1.94
C LYS A 51 16.91 -1.44 1.29
N GLU A 52 15.88 -1.32 0.45
CA GLU A 52 15.51 -0.03 -0.14
C GLU A 52 15.08 0.99 0.94
N TRP A 53 14.33 0.53 1.94
CA TRP A 53 13.87 1.36 3.05
C TRP A 53 15.04 1.85 3.93
N GLU A 54 15.96 0.95 4.30
CA GLU A 54 17.14 1.27 5.11
C GLU A 54 18.19 2.09 4.35
N ALA A 55 18.18 2.04 3.00
CA ALA A 55 19.02 2.90 2.17
C ALA A 55 18.53 4.35 2.08
N MET A 56 17.27 4.61 2.45
CA MET A 56 16.73 5.97 2.55
C MET A 56 17.12 6.61 3.87
N ASP A 57 17.47 7.90 3.84
CA ASP A 57 17.61 8.68 5.05
C ASP A 57 16.24 8.95 5.73
N GLY A 58 16.28 9.47 6.95
CA GLY A 58 15.08 9.71 7.74
C GLY A 58 14.11 10.72 7.11
N GLU A 59 14.61 11.72 6.38
CA GLU A 59 13.75 12.71 5.70
C GLU A 59 13.05 12.08 4.51
N ALA A 60 13.77 11.29 3.71
CA ALA A 60 13.21 10.54 2.59
C ALA A 60 12.17 9.51 3.06
N GLN A 61 12.44 8.80 4.16
CA GLN A 61 11.47 7.87 4.76
C GLN A 61 10.20 8.61 5.20
N LYS A 62 10.35 9.76 5.87
CA LYS A 62 9.23 10.60 6.29
C LYS A 62 8.42 11.09 5.09
N ALA A 63 9.08 11.61 4.05
CA ALA A 63 8.44 12.07 2.83
C ALA A 63 7.66 10.94 2.13
N ALA A 64 8.22 9.74 2.02
CA ALA A 64 7.52 8.59 1.44
C ALA A 64 6.27 8.19 2.26
N LEU A 65 6.32 8.28 3.59
CA LEU A 65 5.18 8.01 4.46
C LEU A 65 4.08 9.07 4.35
N GLU A 66 4.47 10.34 4.24
CA GLU A 66 3.57 11.48 4.03
C GLU A 66 2.89 11.40 2.65
N GLU A 67 3.65 11.09 1.60
CA GLU A 67 3.10 10.84 0.26
C GLU A 67 2.11 9.69 0.26
N LEU A 68 2.44 8.56 0.90
CA LEU A 68 1.53 7.43 1.01
C LEU A 68 0.27 7.77 1.81
N ASN A 69 0.41 8.52 2.91
CA ASN A 69 -0.72 9.02 3.71
C ASN A 69 -1.70 9.82 2.85
N LYS A 70 -1.16 10.83 2.16
CA LYS A 70 -1.94 11.72 1.31
C LYS A 70 -2.61 10.93 0.18
N TYR A 71 -1.85 10.08 -0.48
CA TYR A 71 -2.35 9.26 -1.58
C TYR A 71 -3.54 8.38 -1.17
N ILE A 72 -3.44 7.66 -0.04
CA ILE A 72 -4.57 6.87 0.46
C ILE A 72 -5.76 7.75 0.82
N THR A 73 -5.52 8.88 1.48
CA THR A 73 -6.60 9.80 1.85
C THR A 73 -7.33 10.32 0.61
N ASP A 74 -6.60 10.67 -0.44
CA ASP A 74 -7.14 11.23 -1.68
C ASP A 74 -8.04 10.22 -2.41
N PHE A 75 -7.63 8.95 -2.54
CA PHE A 75 -8.46 7.95 -3.21
C PHE A 75 -9.47 7.23 -2.29
N SER A 76 -9.36 7.40 -0.96
CA SER A 76 -10.39 6.93 -0.01
C SER A 76 -11.63 7.83 0.00
N THR A 77 -11.64 8.86 -0.86
CA THR A 77 -12.85 9.61 -1.18
C THR A 77 -13.85 8.73 -1.94
N ASP A 78 -15.14 8.99 -1.76
CA ASP A 78 -16.21 7.98 -1.94
C ASP A 78 -16.28 7.36 -3.36
N ALA A 79 -16.11 8.16 -4.42
CA ALA A 79 -16.25 7.70 -5.80
C ALA A 79 -15.01 6.93 -6.33
N PRO A 80 -13.76 7.40 -6.11
CA PRO A 80 -12.57 6.60 -6.41
C PRO A 80 -12.53 5.30 -5.59
N TYR A 81 -12.85 5.35 -4.30
CA TYR A 81 -12.78 4.19 -3.41
C TYR A 81 -13.68 3.04 -3.87
N HIS A 82 -14.94 3.31 -4.20
CA HIS A 82 -15.85 2.28 -4.72
C HIS A 82 -15.33 1.63 -6.00
N SER A 83 -14.73 2.42 -6.89
CA SER A 83 -14.17 1.90 -8.15
C SER A 83 -12.96 1.01 -7.89
N LEU A 84 -12.10 1.39 -6.94
CA LEU A 84 -10.96 0.59 -6.51
C LEU A 84 -11.39 -0.72 -5.85
N CYS A 85 -12.37 -0.69 -4.94
CA CYS A 85 -12.92 -1.89 -4.32
C CYS A 85 -13.46 -2.85 -5.37
N LYS A 86 -14.26 -2.35 -6.33
CA LYS A 86 -14.81 -3.15 -7.42
C LYS A 86 -13.72 -3.78 -8.28
N ALA A 87 -12.72 -2.99 -8.71
CA ALA A 87 -11.61 -3.49 -9.52
C ALA A 87 -10.81 -4.56 -8.76
N PHE A 88 -10.54 -4.32 -7.47
CA PHE A 88 -9.84 -5.27 -6.60
C PHE A 88 -10.62 -6.58 -6.41
N GLU A 89 -11.93 -6.52 -6.16
CA GLU A 89 -12.81 -7.70 -6.05
C GLU A 89 -12.85 -8.53 -7.34
N GLN A 90 -12.76 -7.87 -8.49
CA GLN A 90 -12.72 -8.50 -9.80
C GLN A 90 -11.34 -9.06 -10.17
N GLY A 91 -10.30 -8.77 -9.39
CA GLY A 91 -8.92 -9.10 -9.76
C GLY A 91 -8.37 -8.23 -10.90
N ASP A 92 -9.05 -7.14 -11.25
CA ASP A 92 -8.71 -6.28 -12.39
C ASP A 92 -7.69 -5.21 -11.97
N ARG A 93 -6.42 -5.59 -12.05
CA ARG A 93 -5.30 -4.71 -11.72
C ARG A 93 -5.21 -3.51 -12.66
N GLU A 94 -5.53 -3.70 -13.94
CA GLU A 94 -5.45 -2.62 -14.93
C GLU A 94 -6.52 -1.55 -14.64
N ALA A 95 -7.76 -1.96 -14.36
CA ALA A 95 -8.80 -1.03 -13.94
C ALA A 95 -8.46 -0.34 -12.61
N PHE A 96 -7.85 -1.07 -11.67
CA PHE A 96 -7.41 -0.52 -10.40
C PHE A 96 -6.37 0.60 -10.61
N GLU A 97 -5.34 0.35 -11.42
CA GLU A 97 -4.28 1.32 -11.72
C GLU A 97 -4.82 2.52 -12.50
N LYS A 98 -5.73 2.32 -13.45
CA LYS A 98 -6.42 3.43 -14.16
C LYS A 98 -7.22 4.36 -13.25
N VAL A 99 -7.80 3.84 -12.16
CA VAL A 99 -8.49 4.70 -11.17
C VAL A 99 -7.48 5.56 -10.40
N LEU A 100 -6.28 5.04 -10.19
CA LEU A 100 -5.19 5.68 -9.45
C LEU A 100 -4.33 6.66 -10.25
N GLU A 101 -4.38 6.61 -11.58
CA GLU A 101 -3.64 7.50 -12.50
C GLU A 101 -4.28 8.90 -12.70
N ARG A 102 -5.40 9.17 -12.02
CA ARG A 102 -6.19 10.41 -12.19
C ARG A 102 -5.52 11.66 -11.66
#